data_AF-A0A842WCL2-F1
#
_entry.id   AF-A0A842WCL2-F1
#
_cell.length_a   1.000
_cell.length_b   1.000
_cell.length_c   1.000
_cell.angle_alpha   90.00
_cell.angle_beta   90.00
_cell.angle_gamma   90.00
#
_symmetry.space_group_name_H-M   'P 1'
#
loop_
_entity.id
_entity.type
_entity.pdbx_description
1 polymer ?
#
loop_
_entity_poly.entity_id
_entity_poly.type
_entity_poly.pdbx_seq_one_letter_code
_entity_poly.pdbx_strand_id
1 'polypeptide(L)'
;MALASTASTPNSSRNFLRSWDAKIAKADAFIKGVKKSLKNPRSSLTVKDAYAKIKNYLQLRGLSRFYFLDIDGNQDLVCRSESYARSKEKLFDGKLVLETSDMVQTPEEIDKAYRSLQEVERDFRYLKGPLRLRPNHHWTPRRIKAHIFVCVMALQMER
;
A
#
# COMPACT_ATOMS: atom_id res chain seq x y z
N MET A 1 2.98 -6.83 19.97
CA MET A 1 2.69 -5.95 18.81
C MET A 1 3.11 -4.54 19.18
N ALA A 2 4.41 -4.23 19.06
CA ALA A 2 4.94 -2.89 19.32
C ALA A 2 4.95 -2.12 17.99
N LEU A 3 4.09 -1.11 17.87
CA LEU A 3 4.01 -0.26 16.67
C LEU A 3 4.97 0.93 16.84
N ALA A 4 6.19 0.78 16.32
CA ALA A 4 7.16 1.87 16.25
C ALA A 4 6.89 2.73 14.99
N SER A 5 6.24 3.89 15.16
CA SER A 5 5.98 4.85 14.08
C SER A 5 7.01 5.97 14.12
N THR A 6 8.16 5.81 13.46
CA THR A 6 9.12 6.91 13.27
C THR A 6 8.62 7.83 12.15
N ALA A 7 8.07 8.98 12.54
CA ALA A 7 7.41 9.92 11.64
C ALA A 7 8.39 10.93 11.03
N SER A 8 9.14 10.54 10.00
CA SER A 8 9.58 11.49 8.98
C SER A 8 8.64 11.35 7.79
N THR A 9 7.74 12.32 7.58
CA THR A 9 6.80 12.28 6.44
C THR A 9 7.52 12.84 5.20
N PRO A 10 7.82 12.02 4.17
CA PRO A 10 8.39 12.53 2.94
C PRO A 10 7.39 13.44 2.20
N ASN A 11 7.89 14.41 1.44
CA ASN A 11 7.06 15.36 0.67
C ASN A 11 6.11 14.65 -0.33
N SER A 12 6.49 13.46 -0.80
CA SER A 12 5.65 12.57 -1.62
C SER A 12 4.30 12.23 -0.94
N SER A 13 4.33 11.96 0.37
CA SER A 13 3.14 11.57 1.15
C SER A 13 2.11 12.69 1.24
N ARG A 14 2.54 13.97 1.29
CA ARG A 14 1.62 15.12 1.33
C ARG A 14 0.81 15.28 0.04
N ASN A 15 1.44 15.05 -1.11
CA ASN A 15 0.76 15.10 -2.41
C ASN A 15 -0.22 13.94 -2.57
N PHE A 16 0.12 12.78 -2.00
CA PHE A 16 -0.74 11.60 -2.03
C PHE A 16 -2.00 11.77 -1.17
N LEU A 17 -1.88 12.31 0.05
CA LEU A 17 -3.01 12.64 0.93
C LEU A 17 -4.03 13.56 0.25
N ARG A 18 -3.56 14.60 -0.44
CA ARG A 18 -4.42 15.51 -1.23
C ARG A 18 -5.16 14.77 -2.35
N SER A 19 -4.49 13.82 -2.99
CA SER A 19 -5.11 12.97 -4.03
C SER A 19 -6.18 12.05 -3.44
N TRP A 20 -6.00 11.57 -2.21
CA TRP A 20 -6.90 10.64 -1.54
C TRP A 20 -8.18 11.33 -1.04
N ASP A 21 -8.03 12.48 -0.36
CA ASP A 21 -9.17 13.30 0.06
C ASP A 21 -10.02 13.72 -1.15
N ALA A 22 -9.38 14.06 -2.28
CA ALA A 22 -10.07 14.39 -3.52
C ALA A 22 -10.83 13.18 -4.12
N LYS A 23 -10.31 11.96 -4.01
CA LYS A 23 -10.99 10.74 -4.46
C LYS A 23 -12.23 10.44 -3.62
N ILE A 24 -12.13 10.58 -2.30
CA ILE A 24 -13.26 10.39 -1.38
C ILE A 24 -14.34 11.44 -1.61
N ALA A 25 -13.95 12.72 -1.75
CA ALA A 25 -14.90 13.79 -2.03
C ALA A 25 -15.69 13.54 -3.33
N LYS A 26 -15.01 13.05 -4.39
CA LYS A 26 -15.68 12.66 -5.64
C LYS A 26 -16.63 11.48 -5.45
N ALA A 27 -16.27 10.49 -4.65
CA ALA A 27 -17.13 9.34 -4.35
C ALA A 27 -18.35 9.74 -3.52
N ASP A 28 -18.19 10.59 -2.50
CA ASP A 28 -19.28 11.11 -1.68
C ASP A 28 -20.25 11.96 -2.52
N ALA A 29 -19.72 12.79 -3.43
CA ALA A 29 -20.53 13.55 -4.39
C ALA A 29 -21.32 12.64 -5.35
N PHE A 30 -20.69 11.56 -5.85
CA PHE A 30 -21.35 10.58 -6.72
C PHE A 30 -22.50 9.86 -5.99
N ILE A 31 -22.26 9.36 -4.78
CA ILE A 31 -23.27 8.69 -3.96
C ILE A 31 -24.45 9.64 -3.66
N LYS A 32 -24.16 10.91 -3.34
CA LYS A 32 -25.20 11.93 -3.13
C LYS A 32 -26.02 12.18 -4.40
N GLY A 33 -25.38 12.21 -5.57
CA GLY A 33 -26.05 12.34 -6.87
C GLY A 33 -26.97 11.16 -7.19
N VAL A 34 -26.52 9.93 -6.91
CA VAL A 34 -27.35 8.72 -7.10
C VAL A 34 -28.55 8.72 -6.14
N LYS A 35 -28.34 9.07 -4.86
CA LYS A 35 -29.45 9.21 -3.89
C LYS A 35 -30.46 10.29 -4.30
N LYS A 36 -30.00 11.43 -4.84
CA LYS A 36 -30.89 12.49 -5.36
C LYS A 36 -31.71 12.00 -6.56
N SER A 37 -31.08 11.23 -7.44
CA SER A 37 -31.76 10.66 -8.60
C SER A 37 -32.84 9.67 -8.19
N LEU A 38 -32.56 8.80 -7.20
CA LEU A 38 -33.52 7.84 -6.65
C LEU A 38 -34.78 8.53 -6.07
N LYS A 39 -34.63 9.72 -5.47
CA LYS A 39 -35.76 10.50 -4.92
C LYS A 39 -36.60 11.22 -6.00
N ASN A 40 -36.13 11.31 -7.24
CA ASN A 40 -36.84 12.02 -8.30
C ASN A 40 -37.88 11.08 -8.95
N PRO A 41 -39.18 11.41 -8.91
CA PRO A 41 -40.23 10.54 -9.46
C PRO A 41 -40.15 10.38 -10.99
N ARG A 42 -39.43 11.26 -11.70
CA ARG A 42 -39.18 11.14 -13.15
C ARG A 42 -38.03 10.19 -13.50
N SER A 43 -37.29 9.70 -12.52
CA SER A 43 -36.17 8.79 -12.79
C SER A 43 -36.66 7.35 -12.92
N SER A 44 -36.20 6.63 -13.95
CA SER A 44 -36.47 5.20 -14.11
C SER A 44 -35.57 4.33 -13.24
N LEU A 45 -34.91 4.90 -12.21
CA LEU A 45 -33.84 4.21 -11.49
C LEU A 45 -34.42 3.33 -10.38
N THR A 46 -34.30 2.02 -10.51
CA THR A 46 -34.67 1.11 -9.41
C THR A 46 -33.61 1.13 -8.32
N VAL A 47 -34.01 0.76 -7.10
CA VAL A 47 -33.12 0.65 -5.94
C VAL A 47 -31.98 -0.35 -6.22
N LYS A 48 -32.31 -1.44 -6.92
CA LYS A 48 -31.34 -2.48 -7.34
C LYS A 48 -30.32 -1.94 -8.33
N ASP A 49 -30.75 -1.11 -9.29
CA ASP A 49 -29.85 -0.47 -10.26
C ASP A 49 -28.96 0.59 -9.61
N ALA A 50 -29.51 1.35 -8.65
CA ALA A 50 -28.75 2.31 -7.86
C ALA A 50 -27.66 1.60 -7.03
N TYR A 51 -28.00 0.46 -6.41
CA TYR A 51 -27.05 -0.38 -5.69
C TYR A 51 -25.93 -0.89 -6.61
N ALA A 52 -26.27 -1.46 -7.76
CA ALA A 52 -25.29 -1.97 -8.72
C ALA A 52 -24.38 -0.84 -9.25
N LYS A 53 -24.93 0.34 -9.54
CA LYS A 53 -24.14 1.51 -9.99
C LYS A 53 -23.14 1.97 -8.93
N ILE A 54 -23.56 2.09 -7.68
CA ILE A 54 -22.66 2.53 -6.59
C ILE A 54 -21.61 1.44 -6.33
N LYS A 55 -22.01 0.16 -6.28
CA LYS A 55 -21.07 -0.96 -6.07
C LYS A 55 -20.01 -1.02 -7.16
N ASN A 56 -20.40 -0.94 -8.43
CA ASN A 56 -19.46 -0.96 -9.56
C ASN A 56 -18.52 0.26 -9.53
N TYR A 57 -19.06 1.46 -9.23
CA TYR A 57 -18.25 2.67 -9.11
C TYR A 57 -17.18 2.54 -8.03
N LEU A 58 -17.54 2.00 -6.86
CA LEU A 58 -16.60 1.81 -5.76
C LEU A 58 -15.57 0.72 -6.05
N GLN A 59 -15.96 -0.38 -6.69
CA GLN A 59 -15.04 -1.45 -7.07
C GLN A 59 -14.00 -0.99 -8.10
N LEU A 60 -14.42 -0.29 -9.16
CA LEU A 60 -13.52 0.24 -10.19
C LEU A 60 -12.48 1.24 -9.65
N ARG A 61 -12.74 1.81 -8.47
CA ARG A 61 -11.87 2.79 -7.81
C ARG A 61 -11.15 2.22 -6.59
N GLY A 62 -11.36 0.95 -6.25
CA GLY A 62 -10.78 0.32 -5.06
C GLY A 62 -11.28 0.90 -3.73
N LEU A 63 -12.46 1.52 -3.71
CA LEU A 63 -13.02 2.23 -2.55
C LEU A 63 -14.04 1.40 -1.76
N SER A 64 -14.30 0.15 -2.16
CA SER A 64 -15.31 -0.71 -1.53
C SER A 64 -15.11 -0.89 -0.02
N ARG A 65 -13.86 -0.89 0.46
CA ARG A 65 -13.51 -1.04 1.89
C ARG A 65 -13.96 0.13 2.77
N PHE A 66 -14.29 1.30 2.19
CA PHE A 66 -14.59 2.51 2.96
C PHE A 66 -16.08 2.84 3.06
N TYR A 67 -16.93 2.02 2.44
CA TYR A 67 -18.37 2.24 2.36
C TYR A 67 -19.11 0.96 2.67
N PHE A 68 -20.03 1.05 3.62
CA PHE A 68 -21.03 0.03 3.84
C PHE A 68 -22.22 0.29 2.92
N LEU A 69 -22.61 -0.72 2.14
CA LEU A 69 -23.71 -0.69 1.19
C LEU A 69 -24.62 -1.86 1.41
N ASP A 70 -25.85 -1.56 1.78
CA ASP A 70 -26.90 -2.55 1.97
C ASP A 70 -28.24 -2.02 1.43
N ILE A 71 -29.17 -2.95 1.21
CA ILE A 71 -30.56 -2.66 0.84
C ILE A 71 -31.41 -3.07 2.04
N ASP A 72 -32.01 -2.09 2.72
CA ASP A 72 -32.91 -2.38 3.84
C ASP A 72 -34.20 -3.05 3.32
N GLY A 73 -34.87 -3.81 4.20
CA GLY A 73 -36.15 -4.49 3.91
C GLY A 73 -37.28 -3.56 3.44
N ASN A 74 -37.14 -2.24 3.61
CA ASN A 74 -38.02 -1.20 3.07
C ASN A 74 -37.69 -0.76 1.63
N GLN A 75 -36.80 -1.47 0.93
CA GLN A 75 -36.26 -1.09 -0.39
C GLN A 75 -35.50 0.24 -0.38
N ASP A 76 -34.95 0.64 0.76
CA ASP A 76 -34.11 1.83 0.85
C ASP A 76 -32.63 1.47 0.74
N LEU A 77 -31.88 2.29 -0.01
CA LEU A 77 -30.44 2.13 -0.17
C LEU A 77 -29.70 2.74 1.02
N VAL A 78 -29.20 1.89 1.92
CA VAL A 78 -28.31 2.28 3.01
C VAL A 78 -26.89 2.33 2.49
N CYS A 79 -26.40 3.54 2.27
CA CYS A 79 -24.98 3.78 2.05
C CYS A 79 -24.45 4.62 3.21
N ARG A 80 -23.60 4.00 4.04
CA ARG A 80 -22.90 4.61 5.18
C ARG A 80 -21.41 4.66 4.88
N SER A 81 -20.80 5.82 5.11
CA SER A 81 -19.35 5.94 5.12
C SER A 81 -18.80 5.32 6.39
N GLU A 82 -17.84 4.41 6.27
CA GLU A 82 -17.17 3.84 7.45
C GLU A 82 -16.08 4.81 7.92
N SER A 83 -16.39 5.60 8.95
CA SER A 83 -15.48 6.63 9.47
C SER A 83 -14.19 6.03 10.04
N TYR A 84 -14.28 4.86 10.67
CA TYR A 84 -13.14 4.15 11.25
C TYR A 84 -12.14 3.67 10.19
N ALA A 85 -12.63 3.05 9.10
CA ALA A 85 -11.76 2.60 8.02
C ALA A 85 -11.05 3.79 7.34
N ARG A 86 -11.75 4.90 7.14
CA ARG A 86 -11.18 6.14 6.58
C ARG A 86 -10.12 6.76 7.50
N SER A 87 -10.38 6.84 8.81
CA SER A 87 -9.42 7.40 9.77
C SER A 87 -8.18 6.53 9.92
N LYS A 88 -8.36 5.20 9.92
CA LYS A 88 -7.26 4.23 9.95
C LYS A 88 -6.36 4.35 8.71
N GLU A 89 -6.95 4.41 7.51
CA GLU A 89 -6.19 4.59 6.27
C GLU A 89 -5.39 5.90 6.29
N LYS A 90 -6.03 7.01 6.70
CA LYS A 90 -5.35 8.32 6.84
C LYS A 90 -4.20 8.28 7.85
N LEU A 91 -4.29 7.44 8.88
CA LEU A 91 -3.23 7.28 9.88
C LEU A 91 -2.01 6.55 9.31
N PHE A 92 -2.24 5.56 8.45
CA PHE A 92 -1.19 4.71 7.87
C PHE A 92 -0.65 5.22 6.54
N ASP A 93 -1.37 6.12 5.86
CA ASP A 93 -0.96 6.62 4.56
C ASP A 93 0.38 7.36 4.63
N GLY A 94 1.33 6.89 3.83
CA GLY A 94 2.70 7.42 3.76
C GLY A 94 3.58 7.13 4.99
N LYS A 95 3.19 6.21 5.86
CA LYS A 95 4.01 5.73 6.99
C LYS A 95 4.50 4.31 6.73
N LEU A 96 5.74 4.05 7.14
CA LEU A 96 6.26 2.69 7.24
C LEU A 96 5.90 2.16 8.62
N VAL A 97 5.21 1.02 8.67
CA VAL A 97 4.88 0.33 9.91
C VAL A 97 5.68 -0.95 9.96
N LEU A 98 6.46 -1.12 11.02
CA LEU A 98 7.19 -2.36 11.28
C LEU A 98 6.35 -3.22 12.23
N GLU A 99 6.01 -4.41 11.78
CA GLU A 99 5.40 -5.44 12.61
C GLU A 99 6.45 -6.51 12.93
N THR A 100 6.70 -6.75 14.22
CA THR A 100 7.62 -7.78 14.68
C THR A 100 6.96 -8.68 15.72
N SER A 101 7.34 -9.96 15.70
CA SER A 101 7.03 -10.92 16.76
C SER A 101 7.97 -10.78 17.97
N ASP A 102 9.09 -10.08 17.81
CA ASP A 102 10.02 -9.81 18.89
C ASP A 102 9.40 -8.82 19.89
N MET A 103 9.44 -9.17 21.17
CA MET A 103 8.89 -8.40 22.28
C MET A 103 9.99 -7.95 23.27
N VAL A 104 11.24 -8.34 23.02
CA VAL A 104 12.39 -8.07 23.90
C VAL A 104 13.12 -6.82 23.44
N GLN A 105 13.29 -6.66 22.13
CA GLN A 105 14.00 -5.52 21.56
C GLN A 105 13.20 -4.23 21.66
N THR A 106 13.93 -3.12 21.83
CA THR A 106 13.32 -1.79 21.81
C THR A 106 12.89 -1.39 20.39
N PRO A 107 11.87 -0.53 20.24
CA PRO A 107 11.47 0.03 18.95
C PRO A 107 12.62 0.59 18.10
N GLU A 108 13.62 1.21 18.73
CA GLU A 108 14.76 1.81 18.05
C GLU A 108 15.74 0.75 17.52
N GLU A 109 15.97 -0.31 18.29
CA GLU A 109 16.78 -1.46 17.86
C GLU A 109 16.12 -2.19 16.68
N ILE A 110 14.80 -2.33 16.71
CA ILE A 110 14.02 -2.94 15.62
C ILE A 110 14.11 -2.09 14.35
N ASP A 111 13.95 -0.77 14.44
CA ASP A 111 14.11 0.14 13.29
C ASP A 111 15.54 0.06 12.73
N LYS A 112 16.56 0.03 13.59
CA LYS A 112 17.97 -0.10 13.17
C LYS A 112 18.23 -1.44 12.49
N ALA A 113 17.75 -2.55 13.07
CA ALA A 113 17.87 -3.88 12.49
C ALA A 113 17.16 -3.96 11.13
N TYR A 114 15.95 -3.40 11.02
CA TYR A 114 15.22 -3.33 9.75
C TYR A 114 15.99 -2.51 8.70
N ARG A 115 16.55 -1.35 9.08
CA ARG A 115 17.33 -0.52 8.16
C ARG A 115 18.61 -1.19 7.67
N SER A 116 19.23 -2.07 8.47
CA SER A 116 20.40 -2.86 8.03
C SER A 116 20.10 -3.74 6.80
N LEU A 117 18.84 -4.09 6.55
CA LEU A 117 18.45 -4.77 5.31
C LEU A 117 18.78 -3.96 4.06
N GLN A 118 18.71 -2.63 4.13
CA GLN A 118 19.06 -1.75 3.02
C GLN A 118 20.55 -1.80 2.70
N GLU A 119 21.40 -2.02 3.71
CA GLU A 119 22.84 -2.24 3.52
C GLU A 119 23.07 -3.54 2.73
N VAL A 120 22.38 -4.61 3.13
CA VAL A 120 22.43 -5.90 2.40
C VAL A 120 21.94 -5.74 0.95
N GLU A 121 20.86 -5.00 0.71
CA GLU A 121 20.40 -4.71 -0.66
C GLU A 121 21.40 -3.91 -1.49
N ARG A 122 22.10 -2.95 -0.85
CA ARG A 122 23.16 -2.18 -1.48
C ARG A 122 24.34 -3.08 -1.85
N ASP A 123 24.75 -3.97 -0.96
CA ASP A 123 25.81 -4.96 -1.20
C ASP A 123 25.44 -5.88 -2.38
N PHE A 124 24.20 -6.36 -2.45
CA PHE A 124 23.71 -7.12 -3.59
C PHE A 124 23.68 -6.33 -4.90
N ARG A 125 23.37 -5.03 -4.84
CA ARG A 125 23.45 -4.14 -6.01
C ARG A 125 24.89 -4.01 -6.48
N TYR A 126 25.84 -3.89 -5.54
CA TYR A 126 27.26 -3.79 -5.84
C TYR A 126 27.82 -5.08 -6.46
N LEU A 127 27.46 -6.24 -5.88
CA LEU A 127 27.77 -7.55 -6.44
C LEU A 127 27.32 -7.69 -7.89
N LYS A 128 26.09 -7.27 -8.20
CA LYS A 128 25.50 -7.41 -9.53
C LYS A 128 26.03 -6.38 -10.53
N GLY A 129 26.42 -5.19 -10.08
CA GLY A 129 26.92 -4.10 -10.92
C GLY A 129 28.45 -4.14 -11.07
N PRO A 130 29.21 -3.37 -10.27
CA PRO A 130 30.67 -3.27 -10.34
C PRO A 130 31.40 -4.61 -10.36
N LEU A 131 31.00 -5.55 -9.49
CA LEU A 131 31.65 -6.87 -9.38
C LEU A 131 31.16 -7.88 -10.42
N ARG A 132 30.20 -7.47 -11.28
CA ARG A 132 29.69 -8.24 -12.42
C ARG A 132 29.40 -9.71 -12.07
N LEU A 133 28.76 -9.96 -10.93
CA LEU A 133 28.22 -11.28 -10.58
C LEU A 133 27.24 -11.79 -11.66
N ARG A 134 26.68 -10.87 -12.45
CA ARG A 134 25.97 -11.14 -13.71
C ARG A 134 26.47 -10.14 -14.76
N PRO A 135 26.68 -10.51 -16.05
CA PRO A 135 26.43 -11.81 -16.71
C PRO A 135 27.59 -12.80 -16.56
N ASN A 136 27.27 -14.06 -16.24
CA ASN A 136 28.25 -15.14 -16.12
C ASN A 136 28.55 -15.75 -17.49
N HIS A 137 29.58 -15.23 -18.18
CA HIS A 137 30.14 -15.85 -19.40
C HIS A 137 30.92 -17.14 -19.11
N HIS A 138 30.75 -17.71 -17.91
CA HIS A 138 31.38 -18.92 -17.42
C HIS A 138 30.39 -20.08 -17.53
N TRP A 139 30.76 -21.11 -18.30
CA TRP A 139 29.89 -22.26 -18.58
C TRP A 139 30.26 -23.49 -17.77
N THR A 140 31.47 -23.54 -17.19
CA THR A 140 31.93 -24.68 -16.39
C THR A 140 31.65 -24.44 -14.90
N PRO A 141 31.16 -25.45 -14.15
CA PRO A 141 30.84 -25.31 -12.73
C PRO A 141 32.00 -24.79 -11.88
N ARG A 142 33.23 -25.21 -12.18
CA ARG A 142 34.44 -24.75 -11.49
C ARG A 142 34.66 -23.25 -11.63
N ARG A 143 34.51 -22.72 -12.86
CA ARG A 143 34.73 -21.28 -13.12
C ARG A 143 33.61 -20.42 -12.54
N ILE A 144 32.37 -20.92 -12.55
CA ILE A 144 31.24 -20.24 -11.90
C ILE A 144 31.49 -20.11 -10.40
N LYS A 145 31.90 -21.19 -9.72
CA LYS A 145 32.23 -21.16 -8.28
C LYS A 145 33.39 -20.21 -7.98
N ALA A 146 34.45 -20.24 -8.79
CA ALA A 146 35.59 -19.33 -8.63
C ALA A 146 35.21 -17.86 -8.81
N HIS A 147 34.39 -17.53 -9.82
CA HIS A 147 33.92 -16.17 -10.06
C HIS A 147 33.11 -15.64 -8.87
N ILE A 148 32.12 -16.42 -8.41
CA ILE A 148 31.30 -16.05 -7.24
C ILE A 148 32.18 -15.82 -6.01
N PHE A 149 33.16 -16.71 -5.77
CA PHE A 149 34.08 -16.59 -4.65
C PHE A 149 34.89 -15.29 -4.71
N VAL A 150 35.47 -14.96 -5.86
CA VAL A 150 36.24 -13.72 -6.03
C VAL A 150 35.35 -12.48 -5.86
N CYS A 151 34.12 -12.47 -6.39
CA CYS A 151 33.18 -11.36 -6.18
C CYS A 151 32.85 -11.17 -4.70
N VAL A 152 32.61 -12.25 -3.95
CA VAL A 152 32.32 -12.16 -2.51
C VAL A 152 33.54 -11.67 -1.73
N MET A 153 34.74 -12.15 -2.06
CA MET A 153 35.98 -11.67 -1.45
C MET A 153 36.22 -10.18 -1.73
N ALA A 154 35.99 -9.74 -2.97
CA ALA A 154 36.14 -8.34 -3.35
C ALA A 154 35.15 -7.44 -2.59
N LEU A 155 33.89 -7.86 -2.45
CA LEU A 155 32.90 -7.14 -1.64
C LEU A 155 33.36 -7.03 -0.18
N GLN A 156 33.90 -8.10 0.39
CA GLN A 156 34.37 -8.12 1.77
C GLN A 156 35.59 -7.23 2.01
N MET A 157 36.38 -6.94 0.98
CA MET A 157 37.52 -6.01 1.06
C MET A 157 37.11 -4.54 0.88
N GLU A 158 36.01 -4.28 0.19
CA GLU A 158 35.49 -2.92 0.00
C GLU A 158 34.78 -2.41 1.26
N ARG A 159 34.11 -3.32 1.97
CA ARG A 159 33.36 -3.07 3.20
C ARG A 159 34.27 -3.02 4.43
#